data_AF-A0A920M2P2-F1
#
_entry.id   AF-A0A920M2P2-F1
#
_cell.length_a   1.000
_cell.length_b   1.000
_cell.length_c   1.000
_cell.angle_alpha   90.00
_cell.angle_beta   90.00
_cell.angle_gamma   90.00
#
_symmetry.space_group_name_H-M   'P 1'
#
loop_
_entity.id
_entity.type
_entity.pdbx_description
1 polymer ?
#
loop_
_entity_poly.entity_id
_entity_poly.type
_entity_poly.pdbx_seq_one_letter_code
_entity_poly.pdbx_strand_id
1 'polypeptide(L)'
;MWSKANTFVGFSAGILVVIIGALIGGIAGFYGGRTDDFLSLLINIFLVMPALPLMVILASFLPPTPGTLLGVLVFTGWAWNARVIRSQ
;
A
#
# COMPACT_ATOMS: atom_id res chain seq x y z
N MET A 1 1.54 6.30 -26.68
CA MET A 1 2.68 6.28 -25.72
C MET A 1 2.21 6.29 -24.26
N TRP A 2 1.25 7.16 -23.90
CA TRP A 2 0.65 7.25 -22.55
C TRP A 2 0.07 5.94 -21.99
N SER A 3 -0.64 5.14 -22.82
CA SER A 3 -1.27 3.90 -22.35
C SER A 3 -0.25 2.85 -21.87
N LYS A 4 0.90 2.68 -22.53
CA LYS A 4 1.90 1.66 -22.17
C LYS A 4 2.60 1.97 -20.84
N ALA A 5 2.97 3.23 -20.62
CA ALA A 5 3.59 3.67 -19.37
C ALA A 5 2.63 3.52 -18.18
N ASN A 6 1.35 3.82 -18.38
CA ASN A 6 0.33 3.71 -17.33
C ASN A 6 0.03 2.24 -16.97
N THR A 7 -0.01 1.34 -17.95
CA THR A 7 -0.20 -0.11 -17.72
C THR A 7 0.97 -0.72 -16.96
N PHE A 8 2.21 -0.37 -17.30
CA PHE A 8 3.40 -0.85 -16.58
C PHE A 8 3.38 -0.42 -15.11
N VAL A 9 3.09 0.87 -14.85
CA VAL A 9 2.98 1.40 -13.48
C VAL A 9 1.91 0.68 -12.68
N GLY A 10 0.69 0.55 -13.22
CA GLY A 10 -0.40 -0.12 -12.52
C GLY A 10 -0.09 -1.58 -12.19
N PHE A 11 0.53 -2.31 -13.13
CA PHE A 11 0.92 -3.70 -12.92
C PHE A 11 2.01 -3.85 -11.86
N SER A 12 3.08 -3.05 -11.94
CA SER A 12 4.15 -3.05 -10.94
C SER A 12 3.65 -2.63 -9.56
N ALA A 13 2.78 -1.62 -9.49
CA ALA A 13 2.16 -1.19 -8.24
C ALA A 13 1.33 -2.32 -7.62
N GLY A 14 0.50 -3.01 -8.41
CA GLY A 14 -0.28 -4.16 -7.93
C GLY A 14 0.58 -5.27 -7.33
N ILE A 15 1.67 -5.65 -8.00
CA ILE A 15 2.62 -6.65 -7.49
C ILE A 15 3.22 -6.20 -6.15
N LEU A 16 3.72 -4.97 -6.09
CA LEU A 16 4.36 -4.44 -4.88
C LEU A 16 3.37 -4.31 -3.72
N VAL A 17 2.15 -3.85 -3.98
CA VAL A 17 1.07 -3.78 -2.99
C VAL A 17 0.74 -5.16 -2.43
N VAL A 18 0.68 -6.19 -3.30
CA VAL A 18 0.43 -7.57 -2.87
C VAL A 18 1.58 -8.07 -2.00
N ILE A 19 2.83 -7.90 -2.43
CA ILE A 19 4.01 -8.35 -1.68
C ILE A 19 4.09 -7.66 -0.31
N ILE A 20 3.96 -6.34 -0.26
CA ILE A 20 4.03 -5.58 1.00
C ILE A 20 2.87 -5.98 1.92
N GLY A 21 1.66 -6.09 1.37
CA GLY A 21 0.49 -6.53 2.13
C GLY A 21 0.68 -7.94 2.70
N ALA A 22 1.19 -8.87 1.91
CA ALA A 22 1.44 -10.24 2.34
C ALA A 22 2.52 -10.34 3.40
N LEU A 23 3.62 -9.59 3.27
CA LEU A 23 4.68 -9.56 4.29
C LEU A 23 4.15 -8.98 5.60
N ILE A 24 3.51 -7.81 5.57
CA ILE A 24 3.04 -7.16 6.79
C ILE A 24 1.91 -7.97 7.44
N GLY A 25 0.91 -8.38 6.65
CA GLY A 25 -0.22 -9.18 7.15
C GLY A 25 0.21 -10.55 7.67
N GLY A 26 1.11 -11.23 6.94
CA GLY A 26 1.64 -12.53 7.32
C GLY A 26 2.50 -12.48 8.58
N ILE A 27 3.39 -11.48 8.71
CA ILE A 27 4.18 -11.29 9.96
C ILE A 27 3.25 -11.01 11.14
N ALA A 28 2.24 -10.14 10.94
CA ALA A 28 1.30 -9.78 11.99
C ALA A 28 0.45 -10.99 12.45
N GLY A 29 0.00 -11.84 11.52
CA GLY A 29 -0.74 -13.07 11.84
C GLY A 29 0.12 -14.20 12.42
N PHE A 30 1.39 -14.32 11.99
CA PHE A 30 2.27 -15.41 12.42
C PHE A 30 2.85 -15.22 13.83
N TYR A 31 3.37 -14.02 14.15
CA TYR A 31 4.11 -13.81 15.41
C TYR A 31 3.21 -13.50 16.61
N GLY A 32 2.03 -12.90 16.39
CA GLY A 32 1.14 -12.50 17.49
C GLY A 32 1.75 -11.47 18.45
N GLY A 33 1.07 -11.25 19.57
CA GLY A 33 1.54 -10.42 20.70
C GLY A 33 1.87 -8.97 20.33
N ARG A 34 3.01 -8.46 20.80
CA ARG A 34 3.40 -7.04 20.60
C ARG A 34 3.66 -6.68 19.14
N THR A 35 4.18 -7.63 18.35
CA THR A 35 4.48 -7.41 16.92
C THR A 35 3.18 -7.26 16.14
N ASP A 36 2.22 -8.14 16.43
CA ASP A 36 0.85 -8.03 15.96
C ASP A 36 0.27 -6.66 16.30
N ASP A 37 0.24 -6.27 17.59
CA ASP A 37 -0.40 -5.04 18.03
C ASP A 37 0.13 -3.80 17.28
N PHE A 38 1.45 -3.73 17.12
CA PHE A 38 2.10 -2.64 16.39
C PHE A 38 1.76 -2.62 14.90
N LEU A 39 1.82 -3.77 14.22
CA LEU A 39 1.51 -3.86 12.79
C LEU A 39 0.01 -3.64 12.54
N SER A 40 -0.84 -4.13 13.41
CA SER A 40 -2.29 -3.88 13.42
C SER A 40 -2.59 -2.39 13.55
N LEU A 41 -1.90 -1.70 14.47
CA LEU A 41 -2.03 -0.25 14.61
C LEU A 41 -1.61 0.49 13.33
N LEU A 42 -0.48 0.10 12.73
CA LEU A 42 -0.02 0.68 11.47
C LEU A 42 -1.06 0.47 10.35
N ILE A 43 -1.55 -0.76 10.18
CA ILE A 43 -2.62 -1.08 9.22
C ILE A 43 -3.85 -0.21 9.47
N ASN A 44 -4.29 -0.07 10.72
CA ASN A 44 -5.47 0.70 11.09
C ASN A 44 -5.33 2.19 10.78
N ILE A 45 -4.15 2.77 11.02
CA ILE A 45 -3.86 4.17 10.67
C ILE A 45 -4.08 4.40 9.17
N PHE A 46 -3.54 3.52 8.32
CA PHE A 46 -3.70 3.65 6.87
C PHE A 46 -5.13 3.43 6.38
N LEU A 47 -5.89 2.55 7.04
CA LEU A 47 -7.27 2.23 6.65
C LEU A 47 -8.29 3.29 7.07
N VAL A 48 -8.01 4.06 8.12
CA VAL A 48 -8.86 5.18 8.52
C VAL A 48 -8.63 6.41 7.63
N MET A 49 -7.44 6.55 7.05
CA MET A 49 -7.15 7.65 6.13
C MET A 49 -7.92 7.48 4.81
N PRO A 50 -8.53 8.56 4.28
CA PRO A 50 -9.17 8.50 2.98
C PRO A 50 -8.08 8.41 1.89
N ALA A 51 -8.00 7.25 1.23
CA ALA A 51 -6.90 6.92 0.32
C ALA A 51 -6.76 7.91 -0.84
N LEU A 52 -7.87 8.27 -1.50
CA LEU A 52 -7.86 9.20 -2.64
C LEU A 52 -7.32 10.60 -2.25
N PRO A 53 -7.83 11.27 -1.20
CA PRO A 53 -7.24 12.51 -0.70
C PRO A 53 -5.75 12.39 -0.36
N LEU A 54 -5.33 11.33 0.33
CA LEU A 54 -3.93 11.14 0.69
C LEU A 54 -3.05 10.99 -0.57
N MET A 55 -3.51 10.22 -1.57
CA MET A 55 -2.80 10.07 -2.84
C MET A 55 -2.66 11.41 -3.58
N VAL A 56 -3.72 12.22 -3.64
CA VAL A 56 -3.69 13.54 -4.30
C VAL A 56 -2.72 14.48 -3.59
N ILE A 57 -2.76 14.53 -2.26
CA ILE A 57 -1.86 15.37 -1.46
C ILE A 57 -0.41 14.94 -1.70
N LEU A 58 -0.09 13.64 -1.60
CA LEU A 58 1.26 13.14 -1.85
C LEU A 58 1.73 13.45 -3.28
N ALA A 59 0.89 13.20 -4.29
CA ALA A 59 1.23 13.47 -5.67
C ALA A 59 1.43 14.98 -5.96
N SER A 60 0.77 15.87 -5.21
CA SER A 60 0.88 17.32 -5.42
C SER A 60 2.25 17.90 -5.07
N PHE A 61 3.03 17.22 -4.21
CA PHE A 61 4.37 17.67 -3.81
C PHE A 61 5.49 17.13 -4.71
N LEU A 62 5.18 16.24 -5.66
CA LEU A 62 6.18 15.56 -6.48
C LEU A 62 5.96 15.85 -7.98
N PRO A 63 7.03 15.80 -8.80
CA PRO A 63 6.88 15.92 -10.25
C PRO A 63 5.95 14.84 -10.82
N PRO A 64 5.09 15.15 -11.82
CA PRO A 64 4.13 14.21 -12.38
C PRO A 64 4.82 13.17 -13.29
N THR A 65 5.43 12.16 -12.68
CA THR A 65 6.15 11.09 -13.38
C THR A 65 5.50 9.72 -13.12
N PRO A 66 5.72 8.73 -14.01
CA PRO A 66 5.31 7.35 -13.76
C PRO A 66 5.82 6.78 -12.42
N GLY A 67 7.03 7.17 -12.01
CA GLY A 67 7.61 6.77 -10.73
C GLY A 67 6.89 7.36 -9.52
N THR A 68 6.50 8.64 -9.61
CA THR A 68 5.67 9.30 -8.58
C THR A 68 4.35 8.57 -8.39
N LEU A 69 3.67 8.23 -9.49
CA LEU A 69 2.41 7.49 -9.44
C LEU A 69 2.59 6.10 -8.82
N LEU A 70 3.62 5.36 -9.25
CA LEU A 70 3.96 4.05 -8.68
C LEU A 70 4.18 4.13 -7.17
N GLY A 71 5.01 5.07 -6.71
CA GLY A 71 5.34 5.24 -5.30
C GLY A 71 4.11 5.57 -4.45
N VAL A 72 3.27 6.49 -4.92
CA VAL A 72 2.03 6.88 -4.23
C VAL A 72 1.06 5.71 -4.12
N LEU A 73 0.86 4.95 -5.20
CA LEU A 73 -0.03 3.78 -5.20
C LEU A 73 0.47 2.70 -4.24
N VAL A 74 1.78 2.41 -4.25
CA VAL A 74 2.38 1.39 -3.37
C VAL A 74 2.30 1.79 -1.91
N PHE A 75 2.60 3.05 -1.59
CA PHE A 75 2.59 3.57 -0.22
C PHE A 75 1.18 3.56 0.41
N THR A 76 0.14 3.79 -0.38
CA THR A 76 -1.23 3.92 0.12
C THR A 76 -2.07 2.65 -0.04
N GLY A 77 -1.72 1.74 -0.96
CA GLY A 77 -2.56 0.60 -1.33
C GLY A 77 -2.40 -0.68 -0.52
N TRP A 78 -1.34 -0.82 0.29
CA TRP A 78 -0.96 -2.09 0.91
C TRP A 78 -1.83 -2.50 2.12
N ALA A 79 -2.41 -1.55 2.83
CA ALA A 79 -2.97 -1.78 4.16
C ALA A 79 -4.22 -2.70 4.18
N TRP A 80 -5.09 -2.59 3.17
CA TRP A 80 -6.27 -3.45 3.08
C TRP A 80 -5.88 -4.91 2.85
N ASN A 81 -4.96 -5.16 1.93
CA ASN A 81 -4.44 -6.50 1.67
C ASN A 81 -3.76 -7.10 2.91
N ALA A 82 -2.97 -6.29 3.64
CA ALA A 82 -2.37 -6.72 4.89
C ALA A 82 -3.41 -7.15 5.94
N ARG A 83 -4.50 -6.39 6.08
CA ARG A 83 -5.60 -6.75 7.01
C ARG A 83 -6.25 -8.07 6.64
N VAL A 84 -6.55 -8.29 5.36
CA VAL A 84 -7.22 -9.51 4.88
C VAL A 84 -6.36 -10.74 5.12
N ILE A 85 -5.05 -10.66 4.84
CA ILE A 85 -4.11 -11.77 5.02
C ILE A 85 -3.91 -12.10 6.50
N ARG A 86 -3.85 -11.07 7.34
CA ARG A 86 -3.75 -11.22 8.80
C ARG A 86 -4.98 -11.88 9.42
N SER A 87 -6.17 -11.69 8.84
CA SER A 87 -7.41 -12.31 9.35
C SER A 87 -7.63 -13.74 8.87
N GLN A 88 -6.72 -14.29 8.07
CA GLN A 88 -6.69 -15.71 7.72
C GLN A 88 -6.00 -16.50 8.83
#